data_AF-A0A1B0GN95-F1
#
_entry.id   AF-A0A1B0GN95-F1
#
_cell.length_a   1.000
_cell.length_b   1.000
_cell.length_c   1.000
_cell.angle_alpha   90.00
_cell.angle_beta   90.00
_cell.angle_gamma   90.00
#
_symmetry.space_group_name_H-M   'P 1'
#
loop_
_entity.id
_entity.type
_entity.pdbx_description
1 polymer ?
#
loop_
_entity_poly.entity_id
_entity_poly.type
_entity_poly.pdbx_seq_one_letter_code
_entity_poly.pdbx_strand_id
1 'polypeptide(L)'
;MEDCAATEQFASIDKLGKKLISQEKYYVLQIPNVPEQSPAIMEGGEVIVVPSNEVSKKMIGRVYQVRTNDIVLDMDGDILDRNTLYNIHFLPNRVTIQLEREALNYVSMNKISKFFFPKSLPTHPIDYRGFEWINESVKTNPEQQSAIIHIVEKASFPAPYILMGPPGTGKTTTIVEAVCQILKRDKDAKILIAASSNYACDVLALRLLKYLPNETVFR
;
A
#
# COMPACT_ATOMS: atom_id res chain seq x y z
N MET A 1 -6.24 -3.61 23.04
CA MET A 1 -7.09 -2.44 22.76
C MET A 1 -7.25 -2.23 21.26
N GLU A 2 -6.18 -2.19 20.46
CA GLU A 2 -6.27 -2.06 18.99
C GLU A 2 -7.00 -3.24 18.30
N ASP A 3 -6.78 -4.48 18.77
CA ASP A 3 -7.51 -5.66 18.27
C ASP A 3 -9.04 -5.54 18.46
N CYS A 4 -9.50 -4.89 19.53
CA CYS A 4 -10.93 -4.64 19.73
C CYS A 4 -11.45 -3.60 18.74
N ALA A 5 -10.71 -2.52 18.51
CA ALA A 5 -11.09 -1.46 17.58
C ALA A 5 -11.13 -1.94 16.12
N ALA A 6 -10.16 -2.75 15.69
CA ALA A 6 -10.17 -3.36 14.36
C ALA A 6 -11.33 -4.36 14.20
N THR A 7 -11.61 -5.15 15.24
CA THR A 7 -12.76 -6.08 15.23
C THR A 7 -14.09 -5.32 15.20
N GLU A 8 -14.22 -4.21 15.94
CA GLU A 8 -15.40 -3.33 15.93
C GLU A 8 -15.62 -2.65 14.58
N GLN A 9 -14.55 -2.21 13.91
CA GLN A 9 -14.64 -1.62 12.58
C GLN A 9 -15.07 -2.64 11.52
N PHE A 10 -14.51 -3.86 11.53
CA PHE A 10 -14.91 -4.89 10.58
C PHE A 10 -16.31 -5.44 10.85
N ALA A 11 -16.77 -5.42 12.12
CA ALA A 11 -18.17 -5.75 12.45
C ALA A 11 -19.19 -4.85 11.73
N SER A 12 -18.81 -3.62 11.35
CA SER A 12 -19.69 -2.71 10.60
C SER A 12 -19.98 -3.17 9.16
N ILE A 13 -19.09 -3.97 8.56
CA ILE A 13 -19.26 -4.49 7.19
C ILE A 13 -19.79 -5.91 7.14
N ASP A 14 -19.91 -6.58 8.29
CA ASP A 14 -20.50 -7.91 8.42
C ASP A 14 -21.86 -8.01 7.76
N LYS A 15 -22.14 -9.15 7.13
CA LYS A 15 -23.39 -9.38 6.41
C LYS A 15 -24.14 -10.53 7.06
N LEU A 16 -25.27 -10.20 7.69
CA LEU A 16 -26.09 -11.17 8.41
C LEU A 16 -27.23 -11.69 7.54
N GLY A 17 -27.60 -12.96 7.74
CA GLY A 17 -28.76 -13.59 7.11
C GLY A 17 -28.73 -13.56 5.58
N LYS A 18 -27.55 -13.69 4.96
CA LYS A 18 -27.38 -13.63 3.50
C LYS A 18 -27.42 -15.01 2.87
N LYS A 19 -27.98 -15.07 1.67
CA LYS A 19 -27.91 -16.24 0.82
C LYS A 19 -26.61 -16.20 0.02
N LEU A 20 -25.89 -17.32 0.00
CA LEU A 20 -24.70 -17.49 -0.82
C LEU A 20 -25.08 -18.28 -2.08
N ILE A 21 -24.69 -17.76 -3.24
CA ILE A 21 -24.99 -18.37 -4.54
C ILE A 21 -23.81 -19.26 -4.93
N SER A 22 -24.02 -20.58 -4.97
CA SER A 22 -23.00 -21.54 -5.41
C SER A 22 -22.71 -21.36 -6.90
N GLN A 23 -21.43 -21.17 -7.22
CA GLN A 23 -20.91 -21.06 -8.58
C GLN A 23 -19.68 -21.96 -8.71
N GLU A 24 -19.89 -23.16 -9.28
CA GLU A 24 -18.87 -24.22 -9.35
C GLU A 24 -18.28 -24.55 -7.96
N LYS A 25 -17.01 -24.21 -7.73
CA LYS A 25 -16.25 -24.42 -6.48
C LYS A 25 -16.27 -23.22 -5.53
N TYR A 26 -16.96 -22.14 -5.89
CA TYR A 26 -17.00 -20.90 -5.14
C TYR A 26 -18.43 -20.52 -4.72
N TYR A 27 -18.51 -19.51 -3.85
CA TYR A 27 -19.77 -18.95 -3.37
C TYR A 27 -19.79 -17.44 -3.57
N VAL A 28 -20.85 -16.93 -4.18
CA VAL A 28 -21.02 -15.49 -4.44
C VAL A 28 -21.88 -14.87 -3.35
N LEU A 29 -21.37 -13.80 -2.74
CA LEU A 29 -22.08 -12.94 -1.81
C LEU A 29 -22.37 -11.59 -2.46
N GLN A 30 -23.65 -11.27 -2.63
CA GLN A 30 -24.08 -9.99 -3.21
C GLN A 30 -23.88 -8.85 -2.19
N ILE A 31 -23.07 -7.87 -2.56
CA ILE A 31 -22.78 -6.68 -1.76
C ILE A 31 -22.72 -5.49 -2.73
N PRO A 32 -23.72 -4.60 -2.74
CA PRO A 32 -23.68 -3.43 -3.63
C PRO A 32 -22.52 -2.49 -3.26
N ASN A 33 -21.89 -1.92 -4.29
CA ASN A 33 -20.80 -0.94 -4.15
C ASN A 33 -19.66 -1.40 -3.23
N VAL A 34 -19.14 -2.62 -3.44
CA VAL A 34 -18.03 -3.16 -2.61
C VAL A 34 -16.83 -2.21 -2.50
N PRO A 35 -16.36 -1.55 -3.58
CA PRO A 35 -15.22 -0.65 -3.50
C PRO A 35 -15.43 0.58 -2.60
N GLU A 36 -16.69 0.91 -2.28
CA GLU A 36 -17.06 2.03 -1.40
C GLU A 36 -17.22 1.61 0.07
N GLN A 37 -17.12 0.31 0.37
CA GLN A 37 -17.20 -0.18 1.75
C GLN A 37 -16.00 0.29 2.57
N SER A 38 -16.25 0.64 3.83
CA SER A 38 -15.22 0.99 4.80
C SER A 38 -15.46 0.20 6.10
N PRO A 39 -14.54 -0.67 6.53
CA PRO A 39 -13.23 -0.98 5.93
C PRO A 39 -13.32 -1.61 4.53
N ALA A 40 -12.27 -1.44 3.73
CA ALA A 40 -12.21 -2.01 2.39
C ALA A 40 -12.09 -3.54 2.44
N ILE A 41 -12.93 -4.23 1.67
CA ILE A 41 -12.84 -5.68 1.48
C ILE A 41 -11.75 -5.95 0.42
N MET A 42 -10.79 -6.81 0.75
CA MET A 42 -9.65 -7.12 -0.12
C MET A 42 -9.64 -8.59 -0.51
N GLU A 43 -9.14 -8.87 -1.71
CA GLU A 43 -8.80 -10.23 -2.12
C GLU A 43 -7.76 -10.84 -1.17
N GLY A 44 -7.93 -12.13 -0.86
CA GLY A 44 -7.18 -12.84 0.17
C GLY A 44 -7.66 -12.59 1.60
N GLY A 45 -8.59 -11.65 1.83
CA GLY A 45 -9.15 -11.40 3.16
C GLY A 45 -9.88 -12.62 3.71
N GLU A 46 -9.69 -12.93 4.99
CA GLU A 46 -10.36 -14.06 5.65
C GLU A 46 -11.77 -13.68 6.13
N VAL A 47 -12.69 -14.63 6.05
CA VAL A 47 -14.06 -14.49 6.52
C VAL A 47 -14.46 -15.68 7.38
N ILE A 48 -15.26 -15.44 8.41
CA ILE A 48 -15.97 -16.50 9.14
C ILE A 48 -17.39 -16.56 8.62
N VAL A 49 -17.81 -17.74 8.17
CA VAL A 49 -19.15 -18.01 7.67
C VAL A 49 -19.89 -18.91 8.66
N VAL A 50 -21.02 -18.43 9.15
CA VAL A 50 -21.82 -19.11 10.19
C VAL A 50 -23.24 -19.33 9.67
N PRO A 51 -23.76 -20.57 9.65
CA PRO A 51 -25.16 -20.82 9.33
C PRO A 51 -26.08 -20.10 10.33
N SER A 52 -27.05 -19.33 9.85
CA SER A 52 -27.99 -18.60 10.72
C SER A 52 -28.87 -19.55 11.56
N ASN A 53 -29.05 -20.80 11.14
CA ASN A 53 -29.78 -21.86 11.86
C ASN A 53 -28.90 -22.68 12.82
N GLU A 54 -27.57 -22.60 12.71
CA GLU A 54 -26.62 -23.38 13.51
C GLU A 54 -25.40 -22.54 13.89
N VAL A 55 -25.60 -21.63 14.85
CA VAL A 55 -24.59 -20.62 15.24
C VAL A 55 -23.30 -21.22 15.81
N SER A 56 -23.34 -22.48 16.27
CA SER A 56 -22.17 -23.23 16.75
C SER A 56 -21.21 -23.63 15.64
N LYS A 57 -21.70 -23.78 14.40
CA LYS A 57 -20.89 -24.21 13.26
C LYS A 57 -20.22 -23.00 12.62
N LYS A 58 -18.90 -22.90 12.74
CA LYS A 58 -18.10 -21.84 12.11
C LYS A 58 -17.22 -22.43 11.03
N MET A 59 -17.28 -21.86 9.84
CA MET A 59 -16.43 -22.22 8.70
C MET A 59 -15.55 -21.02 8.36
N ILE A 60 -14.32 -21.28 7.93
CA ILE A 60 -13.39 -20.25 7.50
C ILE A 60 -13.38 -20.25 5.99
N GLY A 61 -13.51 -19.06 5.40
CA GLY A 61 -13.37 -18.85 3.97
C GLY A 61 -12.44 -17.69 3.68
N ARG A 62 -12.18 -17.47 2.40
CA ARG A 62 -11.37 -16.37 1.89
C ARG A 62 -12.07 -15.65 0.76
N VAL A 63 -11.89 -14.34 0.69
CA VAL A 63 -12.30 -13.53 -0.45
C VAL A 63 -11.38 -13.86 -1.62
N TYR A 64 -11.85 -14.65 -2.56
CA TYR A 64 -11.11 -15.01 -3.77
C TYR A 64 -11.05 -13.83 -4.75
N GLN A 65 -12.17 -13.13 -4.93
CA GLN A 65 -12.28 -12.02 -5.87
C GLN A 65 -13.22 -10.94 -5.34
N VAL A 66 -12.85 -9.67 -5.53
CA VAL A 66 -13.70 -8.51 -5.24
C VAL A 66 -14.22 -7.92 -6.55
N ARG A 67 -15.54 -7.75 -6.67
CA ARG A 67 -16.20 -7.09 -7.83
C ARG A 67 -17.03 -5.91 -7.35
N THR A 68 -17.58 -5.13 -8.29
CA THR A 68 -18.33 -3.92 -7.95
C THR A 68 -19.56 -4.18 -7.06
N ASN A 69 -20.29 -5.27 -7.31
CA ASN A 69 -21.57 -5.57 -6.68
C ASN A 69 -21.63 -6.92 -5.95
N ASP A 70 -20.52 -7.65 -5.94
CA ASP A 70 -20.41 -8.92 -5.23
C ASP A 70 -18.96 -9.23 -4.86
N ILE A 71 -18.82 -10.21 -3.98
CA ILE A 71 -17.55 -10.86 -3.69
C ILE A 71 -17.68 -12.36 -3.93
N VAL A 72 -16.59 -12.97 -4.37
CA VAL A 72 -16.47 -14.42 -4.54
C VAL A 72 -15.70 -14.98 -3.36
N LEU A 73 -16.29 -15.95 -2.68
CA LEU A 73 -15.72 -16.63 -1.53
C LEU A 73 -15.24 -18.03 -1.93
N ASP A 74 -14.03 -18.36 -1.49
CA ASP A 74 -13.50 -19.72 -1.46
C ASP A 74 -13.66 -20.27 -0.03
N MET A 75 -14.27 -21.43 0.11
CA MET A 75 -14.55 -22.07 1.40
C MET A 75 -13.60 -23.24 1.67
N ASP A 76 -12.48 -23.36 0.93
CA ASP A 76 -11.45 -24.38 1.12
C ASP A 76 -12.01 -25.82 1.17
N GLY A 77 -12.99 -26.09 0.30
CA GLY A 77 -13.65 -27.39 0.18
C GLY A 77 -14.90 -27.59 1.04
N ASP A 78 -15.23 -26.66 1.96
CA ASP A 78 -16.49 -26.73 2.71
C ASP A 78 -17.70 -26.51 1.79
N ILE A 79 -18.67 -27.43 1.88
CA ILE A 79 -19.91 -27.38 1.11
C ILE A 79 -21.00 -26.68 1.93
N LEU A 80 -21.47 -25.55 1.42
CA LEU A 80 -22.57 -24.78 2.00
C LEU A 80 -23.93 -25.21 1.44
N ASP A 81 -24.93 -25.26 2.31
CA ASP A 81 -26.32 -25.55 1.94
C ASP A 81 -26.96 -24.35 1.24
N ARG A 82 -27.60 -24.60 0.10
CA ARG A 82 -28.23 -23.58 -0.76
C ARG A 82 -29.49 -22.99 -0.14
N ASN A 83 -30.12 -23.68 0.80
CA ASN A 83 -31.36 -23.23 1.45
C ASN A 83 -31.12 -22.54 2.79
N THR A 84 -29.87 -22.51 3.23
CA THR A 84 -29.47 -21.90 4.50
C THR A 84 -29.03 -20.45 4.29
N LEU A 85 -29.41 -19.58 5.22
CA LEU A 85 -28.89 -18.22 5.32
C LEU A 85 -27.62 -18.23 6.18
N TYR A 86 -26.69 -17.34 5.87
CA TYR A 86 -25.39 -17.26 6.52
C TYR A 86 -25.13 -15.88 7.09
N ASN A 87 -24.45 -15.86 8.23
CA ASN A 87 -23.82 -14.67 8.80
C ASN A 87 -22.34 -14.70 8.39
N ILE A 88 -21.90 -13.68 7.68
CA ILE A 88 -20.55 -13.52 7.17
C ILE A 88 -19.87 -12.43 7.99
N HIS A 89 -18.80 -12.82 8.67
CA HIS A 89 -17.97 -11.94 9.49
C HIS A 89 -16.62 -11.72 8.82
N PHE A 90 -16.27 -10.48 8.52
CA PHE A 90 -14.98 -10.17 7.90
C PHE A 90 -13.89 -10.07 8.96
N LEU A 91 -12.74 -10.71 8.72
CA LEU A 91 -11.63 -10.65 9.65
C LEU A 91 -10.63 -9.54 9.25
N PRO A 92 -10.12 -8.78 10.23
CA PRO A 92 -9.08 -7.80 9.96
C PRO A 92 -7.78 -8.49 9.54
N ASN A 93 -7.08 -7.92 8.55
CA ASN A 93 -5.77 -8.41 8.16
C ASN A 93 -4.72 -8.06 9.23
N ARG A 94 -4.29 -9.07 10.00
CA ARG A 94 -3.28 -8.91 11.06
C ARG A 94 -1.86 -8.80 10.54
N VAL A 95 -1.60 -9.19 9.29
CA VAL A 95 -0.23 -9.23 8.72
C VAL A 95 0.37 -7.82 8.71
N THR A 96 -0.39 -6.80 8.31
CA THR A 96 0.10 -5.41 8.28
C THR A 96 0.57 -4.96 9.67
N ILE A 97 -0.24 -5.17 10.70
CA ILE A 97 0.11 -4.78 12.08
C ILE A 97 1.31 -5.59 12.59
N GLN A 98 1.37 -6.88 12.27
CA GLN A 98 2.51 -7.72 12.63
C GLN A 98 3.80 -7.22 11.99
N LEU A 99 3.76 -6.87 10.70
CA LEU A 99 4.90 -6.31 9.98
C LEU A 99 5.32 -4.94 10.52
N GLU A 100 4.36 -4.06 10.84
CA GLU A 100 4.64 -2.76 11.47
C GLU A 100 5.30 -2.93 12.84
N ARG A 101 4.81 -3.86 13.66
CA ARG A 101 5.42 -4.19 14.94
C ARG A 101 6.82 -4.78 14.76
N GLU A 102 7.03 -5.64 13.77
CA GLU A 102 8.35 -6.16 13.45
C GLU A 102 9.30 -5.05 12.99
N ALA A 103 8.83 -4.11 12.18
CA ALA A 103 9.60 -2.92 11.78
C ALA A 103 10.06 -2.09 12.99
N LEU A 104 9.21 -1.92 14.02
CA LEU A 104 9.61 -1.26 15.26
C LEU A 104 10.72 -2.01 16.01
N ASN A 105 10.69 -3.35 15.98
CA ASN A 105 11.78 -4.16 16.52
C ASN A 105 13.09 -3.90 15.76
N TYR A 106 13.04 -3.87 14.41
CA TYR A 106 14.22 -3.53 13.60
C TYR A 106 14.75 -2.13 13.90
N VAL A 107 13.87 -1.14 14.11
CA VAL A 107 14.28 0.23 14.47
C VAL A 107 15.06 0.24 15.79
N SER A 108 14.57 -0.50 16.79
CA SER A 108 15.22 -0.64 18.10
C SER A 108 16.56 -1.36 18.00
N MET A 109 16.59 -2.52 17.33
CA MET A 109 17.80 -3.35 17.16
C MET A 109 18.92 -2.62 16.42
N ASN A 110 18.58 -1.90 15.34
CA ASN A 110 19.56 -1.20 14.50
C ASN A 110 19.84 0.24 14.97
N LYS A 111 19.19 0.71 16.05
CA LYS A 111 19.37 2.07 16.62
C LYS A 111 19.17 3.19 15.58
N ILE A 112 18.20 3.03 14.68
CA ILE A 112 17.88 4.00 13.61
C ILE A 112 16.76 4.98 13.99
N SER A 113 16.27 4.97 15.23
CA SER A 113 15.21 5.89 15.69
C SER A 113 15.53 7.38 15.48
N LYS A 114 16.81 7.74 15.58
CA LYS A 114 17.36 9.08 15.32
C LYS A 114 17.16 9.58 13.88
N PHE A 115 16.92 8.69 12.92
CA PHE A 115 16.53 9.05 11.56
C PHE A 115 15.10 9.62 11.51
N PHE A 116 14.17 8.96 12.21
CA PHE A 116 12.75 9.35 12.24
C PHE A 116 12.48 10.53 13.17
N PHE A 117 13.25 10.65 14.25
CA PHE A 117 13.12 11.71 15.25
C PHE A 117 14.44 12.46 15.43
N PRO A 118 14.90 13.22 14.42
CA PRO A 118 16.14 13.97 14.49
C PRO A 118 16.02 15.09 15.54
N LYS A 119 17.05 15.24 16.38
CA LYS A 119 17.10 16.31 17.40
C LYS A 119 17.69 17.62 16.87
N SER A 120 18.51 17.52 15.84
CA SER A 120 19.10 18.65 15.12
C SER A 120 19.13 18.33 13.65
N LEU A 121 18.94 19.36 12.83
CA LEU A 121 19.08 19.28 11.38
C LEU A 121 20.49 19.76 11.04
N PRO A 122 21.38 18.89 10.55
CA PRO A 122 22.67 19.36 10.06
C PRO A 122 22.48 20.16 8.78
N THR A 123 23.35 21.15 8.58
CA THR A 123 23.45 21.90 7.33
C THR A 123 24.63 21.38 6.53
N HIS A 124 24.35 20.88 5.33
CA HIS A 124 25.38 20.46 4.38
C HIS A 124 25.53 21.52 3.28
N PRO A 125 26.74 21.75 2.76
CA PRO A 125 26.91 22.55 1.56
C PRO A 125 26.22 21.83 0.39
N ILE A 126 25.45 22.59 -0.39
CA ILE A 126 24.70 22.09 -1.54
C ILE A 126 25.46 22.50 -2.81
N ASP A 127 25.86 21.53 -3.64
CA ASP A 127 26.38 21.84 -4.97
C ASP A 127 25.23 21.93 -5.98
N TYR A 128 25.07 23.09 -6.60
CA TYR A 128 24.04 23.34 -7.60
C TYR A 128 24.49 22.99 -9.03
N ARG A 129 25.72 22.48 -9.20
CA ARG A 129 26.31 22.17 -10.52
C ARG A 129 26.02 20.73 -10.96
N GLY A 130 26.22 20.47 -12.25
CA GLY A 130 26.14 19.11 -12.81
C GLY A 130 24.73 18.53 -12.84
N PHE A 131 23.70 19.37 -12.95
CA PHE A 131 22.32 18.96 -13.18
C PHE A 131 21.97 19.18 -14.64
N GLU A 132 21.70 18.09 -15.34
CA GLU A 132 21.14 18.09 -16.69
C GLU A 132 19.75 17.49 -16.60
N TRP A 133 18.73 18.35 -16.66
CA TRP A 133 17.34 17.96 -16.46
C TRP A 133 16.84 17.05 -17.58
N ILE A 134 16.29 15.90 -17.21
CA ILE A 134 15.79 14.89 -18.14
C ILE A 134 14.35 15.24 -18.55
N ASN A 135 13.51 15.59 -17.57
CA ASN A 135 12.11 15.96 -17.81
C ASN A 135 12.00 17.43 -18.26
N GLU A 136 11.37 17.68 -19.41
CA GLU A 136 11.12 19.04 -19.93
C GLU A 136 10.33 19.93 -18.97
N SER A 137 9.34 19.36 -18.26
CA SER A 137 8.56 20.12 -17.28
C SER A 137 9.38 20.60 -16.08
N VAL A 138 10.49 19.91 -15.76
CA VAL A 138 11.39 20.30 -14.67
C VAL A 138 12.32 21.42 -15.13
N LYS A 139 12.73 21.45 -16.41
CA LYS A 139 13.63 22.49 -16.97
C LYS A 139 13.11 23.91 -16.76
N THR A 140 11.79 24.09 -16.74
CA THR A 140 11.13 25.39 -16.59
C THR A 140 10.58 25.65 -15.19
N ASN A 141 10.76 24.73 -14.24
CA ASN A 141 10.19 24.83 -12.90
C ASN A 141 11.28 24.91 -11.81
N PRO A 142 11.65 26.12 -11.35
CA PRO A 142 12.75 26.30 -10.39
C PRO A 142 12.46 25.66 -9.02
N GLU A 143 11.20 25.57 -8.59
CA GLU A 143 10.83 24.94 -7.33
C GLU A 143 11.10 23.43 -7.35
N GLN A 144 10.74 22.76 -8.45
CA GLN A 144 11.05 21.34 -8.65
C GLN A 144 12.56 21.12 -8.74
N GLN A 145 13.28 21.96 -9.49
CA GLN A 145 14.74 21.89 -9.61
C GLN A 145 15.41 22.00 -8.24
N SER A 146 15.02 23.01 -7.46
CA SER A 146 15.51 23.22 -6.10
C SER A 146 15.25 21.99 -5.22
N ALA A 147 14.05 21.42 -5.26
CA ALA A 147 13.73 20.21 -4.50
C ALA A 147 14.59 19.01 -4.92
N ILE A 148 14.79 18.80 -6.23
CA ILE A 148 15.62 17.72 -6.75
C ILE A 148 17.08 17.89 -6.31
N ILE A 149 17.63 19.10 -6.43
CA ILE A 149 19.00 19.40 -6.01
C ILE A 149 19.19 19.06 -4.53
N HIS A 150 18.28 19.51 -3.67
CA HIS A 150 18.36 19.22 -2.24
C HIS A 150 18.28 17.72 -1.91
N ILE A 151 17.47 16.96 -2.66
CA ILE A 151 17.37 15.50 -2.50
C ILE A 151 18.70 14.85 -2.91
N VAL A 152 19.23 15.18 -4.09
CA VAL A 152 20.43 14.53 -4.65
C VAL A 152 21.69 14.91 -3.85
N GLU A 153 21.79 16.16 -3.40
CA GLU A 153 22.89 16.66 -2.55
C GLU A 153 22.72 16.29 -1.06
N LYS A 154 21.72 15.47 -0.71
CA LYS A 154 21.50 14.98 0.66
C LYS A 154 21.40 16.10 1.68
N ALA A 155 20.77 17.23 1.32
CA ALA A 155 20.75 18.46 2.12
C ALA A 155 20.21 18.26 3.54
N SER A 156 19.28 17.32 3.73
CA SER A 156 18.69 17.00 5.04
C SER A 156 19.34 15.82 5.77
N PHE A 157 20.28 15.09 5.15
CA PHE A 157 20.85 13.89 5.74
C PHE A 157 21.51 14.18 7.09
N PRO A 158 21.29 13.39 8.15
CA PRO A 158 20.67 12.09 8.17
C PRO A 158 19.16 12.12 8.42
N ALA A 159 18.51 13.29 8.43
CA ALA A 159 17.05 13.38 8.49
C ALA A 159 16.42 13.12 7.11
N PRO A 160 15.16 12.64 7.07
CA PRO A 160 14.43 12.50 5.83
C PRO A 160 14.15 13.87 5.19
N TYR A 161 14.26 13.93 3.86
CA TYR A 161 13.80 15.09 3.08
C TYR A 161 12.29 14.95 2.83
N ILE A 162 11.50 15.96 3.19
CA ILE A 162 10.05 15.96 2.99
C ILE A 162 9.70 16.80 1.77
N LEU A 163 9.36 16.13 0.67
CA LEU A 163 8.84 16.79 -0.51
C LEU A 163 7.34 17.08 -0.34
N MET A 164 7.02 18.36 -0.13
CA MET A 164 5.64 18.82 -0.02
C MET A 164 5.21 19.53 -1.30
N GLY A 165 3.98 19.27 -1.74
CA GLY A 165 3.38 19.95 -2.88
C GLY A 165 1.88 19.69 -2.97
N PRO A 166 1.06 20.70 -3.30
CA PRO A 166 -0.37 20.51 -3.56
C PRO A 166 -0.68 19.42 -4.61
N PRO A 167 -1.92 18.96 -4.72
CA PRO A 167 -2.34 18.09 -5.82
C PRO A 167 -1.98 18.71 -7.18
N GLY A 168 -1.46 17.89 -8.11
CA GLY A 168 -1.12 18.35 -9.45
C GLY A 168 0.25 19.03 -9.63
N THR A 169 1.02 19.32 -8.58
CA THR A 169 2.31 20.04 -8.71
C THR A 169 3.51 19.19 -9.15
N GLY A 170 3.24 18.00 -9.71
CA GLY A 170 4.30 17.16 -10.29
C GLY A 170 5.21 16.44 -9.31
N LYS A 171 4.82 16.24 -8.04
CA LYS A 171 5.61 15.49 -7.02
C LYS A 171 6.21 14.19 -7.55
N THR A 172 5.41 13.38 -8.24
CA THR A 172 5.87 12.12 -8.85
C THR A 172 6.93 12.35 -9.93
N THR A 173 6.79 13.41 -10.74
CA THR A 173 7.80 13.79 -11.73
C THR A 173 9.09 14.24 -11.05
N THR A 174 8.99 15.01 -9.96
CA THR A 174 10.13 15.43 -9.12
C THR A 174 10.88 14.22 -8.55
N ILE A 175 10.17 13.22 -8.02
CA ILE A 175 10.77 11.98 -7.48
C ILE A 175 11.46 11.18 -8.59
N VAL A 176 10.80 11.00 -9.74
CA VAL A 176 11.36 10.27 -10.89
C VAL A 176 12.64 10.93 -11.38
N GLU A 177 12.64 12.27 -11.55
CA GLU A 177 13.83 13.02 -11.92
C GLU A 177 14.95 12.85 -10.89
N ALA A 178 14.65 12.99 -9.59
CA ALA A 178 15.66 12.82 -8.54
C ALA A 178 16.30 11.42 -8.54
N VAL A 179 15.50 10.36 -8.72
CA VAL A 179 16.00 8.98 -8.85
C VAL A 179 16.97 8.86 -10.03
N CYS A 180 16.60 9.38 -11.20
CA CYS A 180 17.48 9.37 -12.36
C CYS A 180 18.78 10.17 -12.14
N GLN A 181 18.70 11.33 -11.48
CA GLN A 181 19.88 12.15 -11.16
C GLN A 181 20.81 11.42 -10.17
N ILE A 182 20.26 10.72 -9.17
CA ILE A 182 21.05 9.89 -8.23
C ILE A 182 21.79 8.80 -9.01
N LEU A 183 21.08 8.02 -9.83
CA LEU A 183 21.66 6.90 -10.59
C LEU A 183 22.68 7.36 -11.65
N LYS A 184 22.51 8.57 -12.19
CA LYS A 184 23.47 9.17 -13.13
C LYS A 184 24.81 9.49 -12.44
N ARG A 185 24.76 9.88 -11.16
CA ARG A 185 25.95 10.24 -10.36
C ARG A 185 26.59 9.03 -9.69
N ASP A 186 25.78 8.08 -9.26
CA ASP A 186 26.19 6.83 -8.62
C ASP A 186 25.44 5.66 -9.27
N LYS A 187 26.13 4.99 -10.21
CA LYS A 187 25.56 3.85 -10.95
C LYS A 187 25.35 2.62 -10.08
N ASP A 188 26.01 2.55 -8.93
CA ASP A 188 25.91 1.44 -7.98
C ASP A 188 24.86 1.69 -6.90
N ALA A 189 24.22 2.87 -6.89
CA ALA A 189 23.18 3.22 -5.94
C ALA A 189 21.98 2.27 -6.05
N LYS A 190 21.53 1.76 -4.90
CA LYS A 190 20.33 0.94 -4.77
C LYS A 190 19.23 1.75 -4.12
N ILE A 191 18.10 1.90 -4.82
CA ILE A 191 17.00 2.76 -4.39
C ILE A 191 15.77 1.89 -4.17
N LEU A 192 15.28 1.86 -2.93
CA LEU A 192 13.98 1.28 -2.60
C LEU A 192 12.90 2.37 -2.73
N ILE A 193 11.87 2.09 -3.52
CA ILE A 193 10.71 2.97 -3.67
C ILE A 193 9.49 2.22 -3.15
N ALA A 194 8.78 2.82 -2.20
CA ALA A 194 7.56 2.28 -1.63
C ALA A 194 6.43 3.33 -1.71
N ALA A 195 5.20 2.87 -1.87
CA ALA A 195 4.00 3.70 -1.85
C ALA A 195 2.86 2.98 -1.11
N SER A 196 1.83 3.72 -0.72
CA SER A 196 0.69 3.20 0.05
C SER A 196 -0.28 2.34 -0.76
N SER A 197 -0.13 2.25 -2.08
CA SER A 197 -0.97 1.41 -2.93
C SER A 197 -0.17 0.80 -4.08
N ASN A 198 -0.59 -0.40 -4.51
CA ASN A 198 0.01 -1.09 -5.65
C ASN A 198 -0.03 -0.19 -6.90
N TYR A 199 -1.17 0.46 -7.16
CA TYR A 199 -1.32 1.38 -8.29
C TYR A 199 -0.30 2.54 -8.25
N ALA A 200 0.01 3.11 -7.09
CA ALA A 200 1.01 4.16 -6.99
C ALA A 200 2.43 3.62 -7.31
N CYS A 201 2.75 2.39 -6.90
CA CYS A 201 3.98 1.71 -7.29
C CYS A 201 4.02 1.45 -8.81
N ASP A 202 2.92 1.01 -9.44
CA ASP A 202 2.80 0.86 -10.91
C ASP A 202 3.15 2.16 -11.62
N VAL A 203 2.52 3.25 -11.22
CA VAL A 203 2.72 4.56 -11.85
C VAL A 203 4.18 5.01 -11.73
N LEU A 204 4.82 4.78 -10.58
CA LEU A 204 6.24 5.12 -10.40
C LEU A 204 7.14 4.26 -11.28
N ALA A 205 6.95 2.94 -11.28
CA ALA A 205 7.74 2.01 -12.09
C ALA A 205 7.62 2.33 -13.58
N LEU A 206 6.39 2.50 -14.10
CA LEU A 206 6.14 2.84 -15.50
C LEU A 206 6.76 4.18 -15.91
N ARG A 207 6.85 5.15 -14.99
CA ARG A 207 7.51 6.44 -15.27
C ARG A 207 9.02 6.31 -15.28
N LEU A 208 9.60 5.49 -14.39
CA LEU A 208 11.03 5.23 -14.34
C LEU A 208 11.52 4.47 -15.57
N LEU A 209 10.75 3.48 -16.04
CA LEU A 209 11.06 2.70 -17.25
C LEU A 209 11.14 3.53 -18.54
N LYS A 210 10.65 4.78 -18.54
CA LYS A 210 10.86 5.71 -19.67
C LYS A 210 12.30 6.20 -19.78
N TYR A 211 13.05 6.14 -18.68
CA TYR A 211 14.38 6.72 -18.54
C TYR A 211 15.45 5.71 -18.12
N LEU A 212 15.05 4.58 -17.54
CA LEU A 212 15.92 3.53 -17.05
C LEU A 212 15.68 2.22 -17.84
N PRO A 213 16.73 1.39 -18.05
CA PRO A 213 16.57 0.07 -18.66
C PRO A 213 15.66 -0.84 -17.84
N ASN A 214 14.90 -1.71 -18.51
CA ASN A 214 13.96 -2.64 -17.85
C ASN A 214 14.65 -3.55 -16.83
N GLU A 215 15.90 -3.92 -17.07
CA GLU A 215 16.69 -4.83 -16.22
C GLU A 215 17.10 -4.18 -14.89
N THR A 216 16.93 -2.87 -14.75
CA THR A 216 17.33 -2.11 -13.55
C THR A 216 16.17 -1.83 -12.61
N VAL A 217 14.93 -2.04 -13.05
CA VAL A 217 13.72 -1.77 -12.27
C VAL A 217 13.04 -3.09 -11.90
N PHE A 218 13.09 -3.42 -10.61
CA PHE A 218 12.48 -4.62 -10.07
C PHE A 218 11.19 -4.29 -9.33
N ARG A 219 10.19 -5.14 -9.51
CA ARG A 219 8.92 -5.05 -8.80
C ARG A 219 8.37 -6.42 -8.43
#